data_AF-A0A2G5WMB2-F1
#
_entry.id   AF-A0A2G5WMB2-F1
#
_cell.length_a   1.000
_cell.length_b   1.000
_cell.length_c   1.000
_cell.angle_alpha   90.00
_cell.angle_beta   90.00
_cell.angle_gamma   90.00
#
_symmetry.space_group_name_H-M   'P 1'
#
loop_
_entity.id
_entity.type
_entity.pdbx_description
1 polymer ?
#
loop_
_entity_poly.entity_id
_entity_poly.type
_entity_poly.pdbx_seq_one_letter_code
_entity_poly.pdbx_strand_id
1 'polypeptide(L)'
;MLGLLINVAMMIVFIVYGAMLSQGKGASLLSGYNTMSLEKKAKIDEFALCKFMAKIMYALAFCLGLFALSEWLDQDMLFIVGLALFFLVIVFAIVYSNTGNRFTKQGR
;
A
#
# COMPACT_ATOMS: atom_id res chain seq x y z
N MET A 1 24.83 -0.01 -4.27
CA MET A 1 24.59 -1.31 -4.97
C MET A 1 23.70 -2.27 -4.20
N LEU A 2 24.04 -2.67 -2.96
CA LEU A 2 23.14 -3.55 -2.18
C LEU A 2 21.78 -2.88 -1.87
N GLY A 3 21.79 -1.60 -1.48
CA GLY A 3 20.56 -0.83 -1.22
C GLY A 3 19.63 -0.77 -2.43
N LEU A 4 20.18 -0.42 -3.60
CA LEU A 4 19.49 -0.43 -4.88
C LEU A 4 18.77 -1.77 -5.14
N LEU A 5 19.48 -2.89 -4.98
CA LEU A 5 18.91 -4.23 -5.20
C LEU A 5 17.76 -4.52 -4.22
N ILE A 6 17.91 -4.14 -2.95
CA ILE A 6 16.86 -4.29 -1.93
C ILE A 6 15.64 -3.44 -2.30
N ASN A 7 15.85 -2.17 -2.66
CA ASN A 7 14.78 -1.25 -3.03
C ASN A 7 13.99 -1.74 -4.26
N VAL A 8 14.69 -2.23 -5.29
CA VAL A 8 14.06 -2.81 -6.48
C VAL A 8 13.31 -4.10 -6.16
N ALA A 9 13.88 -5.00 -5.35
CA ALA A 9 13.20 -6.23 -4.95
C ALA A 9 11.91 -5.93 -4.17
N MET A 10 11.97 -5.01 -3.20
CA MET A 10 10.80 -4.58 -2.43
C MET A 10 9.74 -3.89 -3.31
N MET A 11 10.17 -3.06 -4.26
CA MET A 11 9.28 -2.42 -5.23
C MET A 11 8.51 -3.47 -6.05
N ILE A 12 9.18 -4.52 -6.53
CA ILE A 12 8.54 -5.61 -7.28
C ILE A 12 7.49 -6.32 -6.39
N VAL A 13 7.83 -6.65 -5.13
CA VAL A 13 6.89 -7.27 -4.20
C VAL A 13 5.63 -6.41 -4.02
N PHE A 14 5.79 -5.10 -3.85
CA PHE A 14 4.65 -4.19 -3.68
C PHE A 14 3.80 -4.07 -4.95
N ILE A 15 4.43 -4.04 -6.13
CA ILE A 15 3.70 -4.04 -7.41
C ILE A 15 2.91 -5.33 -7.59
N VAL A 16 3.52 -6.49 -7.34
CA VAL A 16 2.86 -7.79 -7.46
C VAL A 16 1.67 -7.89 -6.50
N TYR A 17 1.87 -7.52 -5.23
CA TYR A 17 0.78 -7.55 -4.26
C TYR A 17 -0.32 -6.52 -4.58
N GLY A 18 0.06 -5.32 -5.01
CA GLY A 18 -0.86 -4.29 -5.51
C GLY A 18 -1.69 -4.77 -6.70
N ALA A 19 -1.10 -5.56 -7.61
CA ALA A 19 -1.82 -6.16 -8.74
C ALA A 19 -2.84 -7.22 -8.29
N MET A 20 -2.49 -8.06 -7.32
CA MET A 20 -3.44 -9.01 -6.73
C MET A 20 -4.62 -8.28 -6.05
N LEU A 21 -4.31 -7.25 -5.26
CA LEU A 21 -5.31 -6.40 -4.58
C LEU A 21 -6.21 -5.64 -5.57
N SER A 22 -5.67 -5.21 -6.71
CA SER A 22 -6.47 -4.52 -7.75
C SER A 22 -7.57 -5.40 -8.34
N GLN A 23 -7.38 -6.73 -8.30
CA GLN A 23 -8.39 -7.71 -8.70
C GLN A 23 -9.38 -8.07 -7.57
N GLY A 24 -9.31 -7.39 -6.43
CA GLY A 24 -10.11 -7.71 -5.24
C GLY A 24 -9.61 -8.93 -4.46
N LYS A 25 -8.41 -9.45 -4.76
CA LYS A 25 -7.83 -10.64 -4.12
C LYS A 25 -6.78 -10.26 -3.10
N GLY A 26 -6.45 -11.16 -2.18
CA GLY A 26 -5.33 -10.97 -1.25
C GLY A 26 -5.67 -10.16 0.00
N ALA A 27 -6.96 -9.93 0.29
CA ALA A 27 -7.41 -9.34 1.55
C ALA A 27 -6.96 -10.14 2.78
N SER A 28 -6.75 -11.46 2.63
CA SER A 28 -6.27 -12.35 3.70
C SER A 28 -4.87 -11.99 4.23
N LEU A 29 -4.05 -11.29 3.45
CA LEU A 29 -2.73 -10.81 3.88
C LEU A 29 -2.83 -9.45 4.61
N LEU A 30 -3.97 -8.76 4.53
CA LEU A 30 -4.23 -7.55 5.31
C LEU A 30 -4.56 -7.98 6.74
N SER A 31 -3.59 -7.86 7.66
CA SER A 31 -3.72 -8.35 9.04
C SER A 31 -5.01 -7.87 9.73
N GLY A 32 -5.34 -6.58 9.60
CA GLY A 32 -6.56 -6.01 10.16
C GLY A 32 -7.84 -6.64 9.61
N TYR A 33 -7.88 -7.02 8.33
CA TYR A 33 -8.99 -7.79 7.77
C TYR A 33 -8.93 -9.24 8.24
N ASN A 34 -7.77 -9.89 8.15
CA ASN A 34 -7.60 -11.31 8.46
C ASN A 34 -8.02 -11.65 9.91
N THR A 35 -7.71 -10.78 10.88
CA THR A 35 -8.05 -10.96 12.30
C THR A 35 -9.48 -10.55 12.66
N MET A 36 -10.25 -9.96 11.74
CA MET A 36 -11.67 -9.66 12.00
C MET A 36 -12.50 -10.96 12.11
N SER A 37 -13.49 -10.95 13.00
CA SER A 37 -14.50 -12.01 13.07
C SER A 37 -15.29 -12.09 11.76
N LEU A 38 -15.83 -13.28 11.46
CA LEU A 38 -16.61 -13.52 10.24
C LEU A 38 -17.79 -12.56 10.11
N GLU A 39 -18.47 -12.26 11.22
CA GLU A 39 -19.58 -11.29 11.26
C GLU A 39 -19.16 -9.88 10.87
N LYS A 40 -17.96 -9.44 11.26
CA LYS A 40 -17.42 -8.13 10.88
C LYS A 40 -16.99 -8.13 9.42
N LYS A 41 -16.29 -9.18 8.96
CA LYS A 41 -15.89 -9.35 7.56
C LYS A 41 -17.09 -9.27 6.61
N ALA A 42 -18.22 -9.90 6.96
CA ALA A 42 -19.43 -9.89 6.15
C ALA A 42 -19.96 -8.47 5.85
N LYS A 43 -19.74 -7.53 6.78
CA LYS A 43 -20.13 -6.11 6.67
C LYS A 43 -19.11 -5.24 5.93
N ILE A 44 -17.93 -5.76 5.61
CA ILE A 44 -16.89 -5.04 4.86
C ILE A 44 -17.06 -5.27 3.37
N ASP A 45 -16.98 -4.19 2.59
CA ASP A 45 -16.77 -4.23 1.16
C ASP A 45 -15.30 -4.56 0.88
N GLU A 46 -15.02 -5.86 0.80
CA GLU A 46 -13.67 -6.40 0.56
C GLU A 46 -13.09 -5.88 -0.75
N PHE A 47 -13.92 -5.73 -1.80
CA PHE A 47 -13.45 -5.26 -3.10
C PHE A 47 -12.98 -3.80 -3.04
N ALA A 48 -13.76 -2.93 -2.38
CA ALA A 48 -13.38 -1.54 -2.16
C ALA A 48 -12.11 -1.41 -1.30
N LEU A 49 -12.00 -2.21 -0.23
CA LEU A 49 -10.82 -2.26 0.63
C LEU A 49 -9.57 -2.69 -0.14
N CYS A 50 -9.65 -3.79 -0.89
CA CYS A 50 -8.55 -4.30 -1.71
C CYS A 50 -8.11 -3.25 -2.75
N LYS A 51 -9.06 -2.64 -3.46
CA LYS A 51 -8.75 -1.61 -4.47
C LYS A 51 -8.10 -0.37 -3.85
N PHE A 52 -8.48 0.01 -2.63
CA PHE A 52 -7.80 1.08 -1.90
C PHE A 52 -6.37 0.67 -1.52
N MET A 53 -6.18 -0.53 -0.96
CA MET A 53 -4.85 -1.03 -0.58
C MET A 53 -3.93 -1.23 -1.77
N ALA A 54 -4.46 -1.60 -2.94
CA ALA A 54 -3.68 -1.64 -4.18
C ALA A 54 -3.05 -0.28 -4.51
N LYS A 55 -3.83 0.81 -4.42
CA LYS A 55 -3.32 2.17 -4.66
C LYS A 55 -2.22 2.55 -3.68
N ILE A 56 -2.37 2.17 -2.40
CA ILE A 56 -1.34 2.41 -1.39
C ILE A 56 -0.08 1.60 -1.71
N MET A 57 -0.20 0.33 -2.10
CA MET A 57 0.97 -0.48 -2.51
C MET A 57 1.71 0.14 -3.71
N TYR A 58 0.98 0.61 -4.73
CA TYR A 58 1.60 1.28 -5.88
C TYR A 58 2.27 2.61 -5.52
N ALA A 59 1.65 3.41 -4.63
CA ALA A 59 2.25 4.66 -4.17
C ALA A 59 3.53 4.40 -3.37
N LEU A 60 3.56 3.39 -2.51
CA LEU A 60 4.76 2.99 -1.78
C LEU A 60 5.83 2.42 -2.73
N ALA A 61 5.44 1.63 -3.74
CA ALA A 61 6.36 1.13 -4.76
C ALA A 61 7.03 2.28 -5.54
N PHE A 62 6.27 3.34 -5.87
CA PHE A 62 6.82 4.55 -6.47
C PHE A 62 7.86 5.23 -5.58
N CYS A 63 7.59 5.34 -4.27
CA CYS A 63 8.54 5.89 -3.30
C CYS A 63 9.84 5.06 -3.23
N LEU A 64 9.73 3.72 -3.24
CA LEU A 64 10.90 2.83 -3.32
C LEU A 64 11.66 2.99 -4.65
N GLY A 65 10.95 3.27 -5.75
CA GLY A 65 11.55 3.64 -7.03
C GLY A 65 12.39 4.92 -6.93
N LEU A 66 11.94 5.92 -6.17
CA LEU A 66 12.73 7.13 -5.89
C LEU A 66 13.99 6.83 -5.06
N PHE A 67 13.91 5.90 -4.09
CA PHE A 67 15.09 5.46 -3.34
C PHE A 67 16.11 4.75 -4.22
N ALA A 68 15.64 3.82 -5.07
CA ALA A 68 16.48 3.15 -6.05
C ALA A 68 17.11 4.14 -7.02
N LEU A 69 16.35 5.11 -7.52
CA LEU A 69 16.84 6.13 -8.44
C LEU A 69 17.84 7.09 -7.78
N SER A 70 17.63 7.42 -6.51
CA SER A 70 18.57 8.20 -5.69
C SER A 70 19.93 7.54 -5.62
N GLU A 71 19.98 6.23 -5.35
CA GLU A 71 21.23 5.47 -5.32
C GLU A 71 21.85 5.29 -6.71
N TRP A 72 21.05 5.16 -7.76
CA TRP A 72 21.56 4.99 -9.12
C TRP A 72 22.19 6.26 -9.67
N LEU A 73 21.64 7.43 -9.32
CA LEU A 73 22.07 8.74 -9.82
C LEU A 73 22.99 9.49 -8.84
N ASP A 74 23.24 8.94 -7.65
CA ASP A 74 23.93 9.61 -6.54
C ASP A 74 23.31 10.99 -6.21
N GLN A 75 21.97 11.04 -6.10
CA GLN A 75 21.18 12.27 -5.89
C GLN A 75 20.32 12.20 -4.62
N ASP A 76 20.89 12.58 -3.47
CA ASP A 76 20.25 12.50 -2.15
C ASP A 76 18.89 13.21 -2.04
N MET A 77 18.66 14.24 -2.86
CA MET A 77 17.38 14.95 -2.90
C MET A 77 16.21 14.02 -3.28
N LEU A 78 16.44 13.04 -4.17
CA LEU A 78 15.43 12.05 -4.56
C LEU A 78 15.04 11.16 -3.38
N PHE A 79 16.01 10.76 -2.56
CA PHE A 79 15.74 10.01 -1.34
C PHE A 79 14.89 10.82 -0.36
N ILE A 80 15.24 12.08 -0.11
CA ILE A 80 14.49 12.95 0.81
C ILE A 80 13.04 13.13 0.34
N VAL A 81 12.83 13.41 -0.96
CA VAL A 81 11.49 13.54 -1.55
C VAL A 81 10.72 12.22 -1.45
N GLY A 82 11.35 11.10 -1.80
CA GLY A 82 10.75 9.78 -1.67
C GLY A 82 10.34 9.46 -0.23
N LEU A 83 11.15 9.87 0.75
CA LEU A 83 10.92 9.59 2.16
C LEU A 83 9.75 10.41 2.70
N ALA A 84 9.70 11.70 2.35
CA ALA A 84 8.58 12.56 2.69
C ALA A 84 7.26 12.03 2.10
N LEU A 85 7.27 11.61 0.83
CA LEU A 85 6.10 11.02 0.18
C LEU A 85 5.69 9.69 0.82
N PHE A 86 6.67 8.83 1.18
CA PHE A 86 6.41 7.54 1.82
C PHE A 86 5.63 7.71 3.13
N PHE A 87 6.08 8.62 4.00
CA PHE A 87 5.37 8.93 5.25
C PHE A 87 3.99 9.54 4.99
N LEU A 88 3.88 10.45 4.03
CA LEU A 88 2.59 11.06 3.66
C LEU A 88 1.58 9.98 3.23
N VAL A 89 2.00 9.03 2.39
CA VAL A 89 1.16 7.91 1.93
C VAL A 89 0.70 7.03 3.11
N ILE A 90 1.60 6.73 4.06
CA ILE A 90 1.25 5.94 5.26
C ILE A 90 0.24 6.70 6.12
N VAL A 91 0.50 7.96 6.44
CA VAL A 91 -0.40 8.78 7.27
C VAL A 91 -1.76 8.90 6.59
N PHE A 92 -1.79 9.18 5.29
CA PHE A 92 -3.02 9.20 4.51
C PHE A 92 -3.77 7.87 4.57
N ALA A 93 -3.07 6.75 4.37
CA ALA A 93 -3.68 5.42 4.41
C ALA A 93 -4.32 5.11 5.76
N ILE A 94 -3.63 5.45 6.86
CA ILE A 94 -4.14 5.27 8.23
C ILE A 94 -5.36 6.15 8.46
N VAL A 95 -5.26 7.46 8.21
CA VAL A 95 -6.36 8.39 8.45
C VAL A 95 -7.59 8.03 7.61
N TYR A 96 -7.39 7.77 6.32
CA TYR A 96 -8.49 7.46 5.40
C TYR A 96 -9.19 6.14 5.75
N SER A 97 -8.42 5.10 6.11
CA SER A 97 -9.00 3.79 6.44
C SER A 97 -9.74 3.76 7.78
N ASN A 98 -9.36 4.62 8.72
CA ASN A 98 -9.94 4.65 10.06
C ASN A 98 -11.08 5.68 10.23
N THR A 99 -11.41 6.48 9.21
CA THR A 99 -12.41 7.56 9.34
C THR A 99 -13.63 7.32 8.46
N GLY A 100 -14.84 7.46 9.03
CA GLY A 100 -16.09 7.51 8.25
C GLY A 100 -16.54 6.18 7.63
N ASN A 101 -16.18 5.03 8.21
CA ASN A 101 -16.65 3.69 7.82
C ASN A 101 -16.54 3.44 6.29
N ARG A 102 -15.43 3.87 5.66
CA ARG A 102 -15.27 3.92 4.19
C ARG A 102 -15.45 2.60 3.47
N PHE A 103 -15.17 1.48 4.15
CA PHE A 103 -15.22 0.15 3.58
C PHE A 103 -16.36 -0.69 4.15
N THR A 104 -17.31 -0.09 4.87
CA THR A 104 -18.51 -0.80 5.30
C THR A 104 -19.52 -0.81 4.16
N LYS A 105 -20.12 -1.99 3.88
CA LYS A 105 -21.23 -2.11 2.95
C LYS A 105 -22.38 -1.23 3.45
N GLN A 106 -22.78 -0.23 2.66
CA GLN A 106 -24.01 0.49 2.92
C GLN A 106 -25.19 -0.42 2.52
N GLY A 107 -26.18 -0.55 3.40
CA GLY A 107 -27.35 -1.38 3.15
C GLY A 107 -28.01 -1.03 1.83
N ARG A 108 -28.03 -1.98 0.91
CA ARG A 108 -29.01 -2.11 -0.15
C ARG A 108 -29.82 -3.36 0.14
#